data_AF-A0A2A9D2C2-F1
#
_entry.id   AF-A0A2A9D2C2-F1
#
_cell.length_a   1.000
_cell.length_b   1.000
_cell.length_c   1.000
_cell.angle_alpha   90.00
_cell.angle_beta   90.00
_cell.angle_gamma   90.00
#
_symmetry.space_group_name_H-M   'P 1'
#
loop_
_entity.id
_entity.type
_entity.pdbx_description
1 polymer ?
#
loop_
_entity_poly.entity_id
_entity_poly.type
_entity_poly.pdbx_seq_one_letter_code
_entity_poly.pdbx_strand_id
1 'polypeptide(L)'
;MSAHTNPEGGTAATGGTTARRPWPRRAAGAVAGWLAPEVPLARVAAFRILIYAFLVLDVTWVRASVIPHGYVPDLYQPTWLARAVHLPPFGPQVGTALLWVILLGCAAGIATTLWGRWQRTTGWVVAAAFWVWMLNSQGYGYVSHDHLALMVAVTVLPTVGAATLRDGDASQAAGWALRCVQLGVVATYVGSAVLKTLRAGTPAGWANSAVFVWAIMRRGSALVTWTLNYPWLLILGQWALLILEFLSPIVLWLRGRWLYLAVAVFVAFHAMTFAAIGIHFLPTVICWAAFLPLERLPFLARLRRAA
;
A
#
# COMPACT_ATOMS: atom_id res chain seq x y z
N MET A 1 3.52 54.92 56.95
CA MET A 1 3.54 54.30 58.29
C MET A 1 2.14 53.78 58.53
N SER A 2 1.97 52.48 58.32
CA SER A 2 1.92 51.45 59.37
C SER A 2 0.46 51.29 59.82
N ALA A 3 -0.23 50.25 59.36
CA ALA A 3 -0.36 48.96 60.04
C ALA A 3 -1.51 49.01 61.08
N HIS A 4 -2.21 47.96 61.50
CA HIS A 4 -1.94 46.53 61.52
C HIS A 4 -3.27 45.81 61.86
N THR A 5 -3.60 44.76 61.10
CA THR A 5 -4.05 43.41 61.53
C THR A 5 -5.31 43.14 62.38
N ASN A 6 -6.08 42.16 61.87
CA ASN A 6 -6.29 40.84 62.48
C ASN A 6 -6.28 39.78 61.36
N PRO A 7 -5.91 38.51 61.62
CA PRO A 7 -6.96 37.48 61.62
C PRO A 7 -6.74 36.27 62.55
N GLU A 8 -7.86 35.62 62.84
CA GLU A 8 -7.98 34.29 63.44
C GLU A 8 -7.93 33.16 62.40
N GLY A 9 -7.44 31.99 62.82
CA GLY A 9 -8.03 30.68 62.53
C GLY A 9 -7.75 30.04 61.15
N GLY A 10 -7.21 28.81 61.17
CA GLY A 10 -7.25 27.96 59.98
C GLY A 10 -6.28 26.79 59.99
N THR A 11 -6.74 25.66 60.52
CA THR A 11 -6.10 24.35 60.59
C THR A 11 -5.61 23.81 59.24
N ALA A 12 -4.48 23.11 59.31
CA ALA A 12 -3.83 22.38 58.23
C ALA A 12 -4.71 21.26 57.63
N ALA A 13 -4.75 21.20 56.30
CA ALA A 13 -5.12 20.01 55.55
C ALA A 13 -4.26 19.93 54.27
N THR A 14 -3.22 19.12 54.33
CA THR A 14 -2.39 18.73 53.18
C THR A 14 -3.17 17.78 52.27
N GLY A 15 -3.99 18.35 51.38
CA GLY A 15 -4.68 17.62 50.32
C GLY A 15 -3.76 17.40 49.12
N GLY A 16 -2.93 16.36 49.18
CA GLY A 16 -2.17 15.86 48.04
C GLY A 16 -3.13 15.39 46.93
N THR A 17 -3.41 16.28 45.98
CA THR A 17 -4.21 15.95 44.81
C THR A 17 -3.33 15.17 43.84
N THR A 18 -3.27 13.84 43.99
CA THR A 18 -2.78 12.96 42.93
C THR A 18 -3.75 13.06 41.76
N ALA A 19 -3.49 13.99 40.85
CA ALA A 19 -4.20 14.13 39.59
C ALA A 19 -4.05 12.82 38.78
N ARG A 20 -5.03 11.94 38.90
CA ARG A 20 -5.23 10.79 38.01
C ARG A 20 -5.39 11.33 36.59
N ARG A 21 -4.30 11.39 35.82
CA ARG A 21 -4.38 11.64 34.37
C ARG A 21 -5.20 10.50 33.75
N PRO A 22 -6.29 10.77 33.02
CA PRO A 22 -7.11 9.73 32.46
C PRO A 22 -6.32 8.98 31.38
N TRP A 23 -5.94 7.74 31.70
CA TRP A 23 -5.28 6.78 30.81
C TRP A 23 -5.90 6.67 29.40
N PRO A 24 -7.23 6.77 29.20
CA PRO A 24 -7.84 6.63 27.87
C PRO A 24 -7.41 7.71 26.87
N ARG A 25 -7.20 8.96 27.31
CA ARG A 25 -6.86 10.08 26.42
C ARG A 25 -5.43 9.97 25.86
N ARG A 26 -4.51 9.40 26.65
CA ARG A 26 -3.11 9.19 26.23
C ARG A 26 -2.99 8.05 25.23
N ALA A 27 -3.70 6.94 25.47
CA ALA A 27 -3.72 5.81 24.55
C ALA A 27 -4.34 6.19 23.19
N ALA A 28 -5.48 6.90 23.20
CA ALA A 28 -6.11 7.40 21.98
C ALA A 28 -5.19 8.34 21.18
N GLY A 29 -4.49 9.26 21.87
CA GLY A 29 -3.52 10.15 21.23
C GLY A 29 -2.31 9.43 20.63
N ALA A 30 -1.81 8.37 21.30
CA ALA A 30 -0.71 7.57 20.79
C ALA A 30 -1.10 6.75 19.54
N VAL A 31 -2.30 6.17 19.53
CA VAL A 31 -2.83 5.44 18.36
C VAL A 31 -3.06 6.40 17.19
N ALA A 32 -3.68 7.56 17.43
CA ALA A 32 -3.88 8.57 16.40
C ALA A 32 -2.55 9.08 15.83
N GLY A 33 -1.56 9.37 16.69
CA GLY A 33 -0.23 9.80 16.25
C GLY A 33 0.55 8.72 15.48
N TRP A 34 0.32 7.44 15.78
CA TRP A 34 0.92 6.34 15.00
C TRP A 34 0.22 6.14 13.66
N LEU A 35 -1.12 6.25 13.62
CA LEU A 35 -1.93 6.11 12.41
C LEU A 35 -1.76 7.28 11.45
N ALA A 36 -1.59 8.49 11.96
CA ALA A 36 -1.50 9.73 11.20
C ALA A 36 -0.25 10.55 11.59
N PRO A 37 0.97 10.01 11.42
CA PRO A 37 2.19 10.72 11.77
C PRO A 37 2.36 11.94 10.89
N GLU A 38 2.92 13.04 11.42
CA GLU A 38 3.19 14.21 10.58
C GLU A 38 4.33 13.91 9.59
N VAL A 39 4.02 14.06 8.29
CA VAL A 39 4.99 13.86 7.21
C VAL A 39 4.90 15.01 6.20
N PRO A 40 6.01 15.35 5.51
CA PRO A 40 5.99 16.44 4.52
C PRO A 40 5.00 16.17 3.38
N LEU A 41 4.22 17.19 3.00
CA LEU A 41 3.30 17.12 1.86
C LEU A 41 4.01 16.75 0.55
N ALA A 42 5.24 17.22 0.34
CA ALA A 42 6.05 16.84 -0.81
C ALA A 42 6.29 15.32 -0.94
N ARG A 43 6.29 14.57 0.17
CA ARG A 43 6.41 13.10 0.13
C ARG A 43 5.21 12.48 -0.56
N VAL A 44 4.00 12.95 -0.23
CA VAL A 44 2.76 12.49 -0.87
C VAL A 44 2.68 12.95 -2.31
N ALA A 45 3.12 14.17 -2.64
CA ALA A 45 3.19 14.62 -4.03
C ALA A 45 4.09 13.69 -4.87
N ALA A 46 5.29 13.35 -4.38
CA ALA A 46 6.18 12.40 -5.03
C ALA A 46 5.57 11.00 -5.16
N PHE A 47 4.94 10.51 -4.08
CA PHE A 47 4.29 9.21 -4.09
C PHE A 47 3.11 9.17 -5.07
N ARG A 48 2.32 10.25 -5.18
CA ARG A 48 1.22 10.37 -6.13
C ARG A 48 1.72 10.29 -7.58
N ILE A 49 2.82 10.98 -7.90
CA ILE A 49 3.44 10.89 -9.24
C ILE A 49 3.82 9.44 -9.54
N LEU A 50 4.48 8.77 -8.60
CA LEU A 50 4.91 7.39 -8.74
C LEU A 50 3.72 6.45 -8.98
N ILE A 51 2.67 6.57 -8.17
CA ILE A 51 1.48 5.74 -8.27
C ILE A 51 0.75 5.98 -9.60
N TYR A 52 0.53 7.24 -10.00
CA TYR A 52 -0.17 7.52 -11.27
C TYR A 52 0.66 7.12 -12.49
N ALA A 53 1.99 7.27 -12.45
CA ALA A 53 2.85 6.75 -13.51
C ALA A 53 2.77 5.21 -13.58
N PHE A 54 2.76 4.54 -12.43
CA PHE A 54 2.59 3.10 -12.39
C PHE A 54 1.20 2.65 -12.86
N LEU A 55 0.13 3.39 -12.55
CA LEU A 55 -1.22 3.06 -13.02
C LEU A 55 -1.29 3.02 -14.55
N VAL A 56 -0.59 3.93 -15.24
CA VAL A 56 -0.49 3.90 -16.71
C VAL A 56 0.13 2.58 -17.18
N LEU A 57 1.26 2.16 -16.59
CA LEU A 57 1.87 0.87 -16.88
C LEU A 57 0.95 -0.30 -16.52
N ASP A 58 0.23 -0.19 -15.42
CA ASP A 58 -0.64 -1.24 -14.91
C ASP A 58 -1.77 -1.52 -15.91
N VAL A 59 -2.55 -0.50 -16.28
CA VAL A 59 -3.70 -0.69 -17.16
C VAL A 59 -3.34 -0.98 -18.62
N THR A 60 -2.12 -0.62 -19.05
CA THR A 60 -1.65 -0.86 -20.42
C THR A 60 -0.86 -2.15 -20.59
N TRP A 61 -0.29 -2.71 -19.52
CA TRP A 61 0.57 -3.88 -19.60
C TRP A 61 0.24 -4.96 -18.56
N VAL A 62 0.21 -4.62 -17.26
CA VAL A 62 0.00 -5.62 -16.18
C VAL A 62 -1.44 -6.17 -16.17
N ARG A 63 -2.41 -5.28 -16.32
CA ARG A 63 -3.86 -5.52 -16.34
C ARG A 63 -4.49 -5.15 -17.68
N ALA A 64 -3.73 -5.31 -18.77
CA ALA A 64 -4.20 -5.02 -20.13
C ALA A 64 -5.38 -5.92 -20.59
N SER A 65 -5.62 -7.04 -19.90
CA SER A 65 -6.64 -8.03 -20.30
C SER A 65 -8.09 -7.60 -20.04
N VAL A 66 -8.34 -6.47 -19.37
CA VAL A 66 -9.70 -6.01 -19.04
C VAL A 66 -10.55 -5.76 -20.28
N ILE A 67 -9.98 -5.13 -21.31
CA ILE A 67 -10.70 -4.90 -22.58
C ILE A 67 -10.98 -6.22 -23.30
N PRO A 68 -9.98 -7.13 -23.49
CA PRO A 68 -10.22 -8.47 -24.02
C PRO A 68 -11.30 -9.28 -23.29
N HIS A 69 -11.41 -9.16 -21.96
CA HIS A 69 -12.46 -9.85 -21.21
C HIS A 69 -13.87 -9.39 -21.62
N GLY A 70 -14.03 -8.13 -22.05
CA GLY A 70 -15.32 -7.59 -22.52
C GLY A 70 -15.92 -8.31 -23.73
N TYR A 71 -15.14 -9.14 -24.46
CA TYR A 71 -15.63 -9.96 -25.57
C TYR A 71 -16.27 -11.29 -25.13
N VAL A 72 -16.18 -11.65 -23.84
CA VAL A 72 -16.71 -12.93 -23.30
C VAL A 72 -17.58 -12.69 -22.05
N PRO A 73 -18.65 -11.87 -22.15
CA PRO A 73 -19.45 -11.49 -21.00
C PRO A 73 -20.12 -12.67 -20.28
N ASP A 74 -20.32 -13.80 -20.96
CA ASP A 74 -20.91 -15.02 -20.40
C ASP A 74 -20.05 -15.65 -19.29
N LEU A 75 -18.74 -15.34 -19.25
CA LEU A 75 -17.81 -15.81 -18.22
C LEU A 75 -17.69 -14.83 -17.03
N TYR A 76 -18.35 -13.67 -17.09
CA TYR A 76 -18.27 -12.68 -16.04
C TYR A 76 -19.10 -13.08 -14.82
N GLN A 77 -18.44 -13.17 -13.67
CA GLN A 77 -19.04 -13.40 -12.36
C GLN A 77 -18.66 -12.22 -11.45
N PRO A 78 -19.55 -11.23 -11.26
CA PRO A 78 -19.20 -10.01 -10.54
C PRO A 78 -18.71 -10.32 -9.14
N THR A 79 -17.67 -9.63 -8.69
CA THR A 79 -17.21 -9.71 -7.29
C THR A 79 -18.33 -9.26 -6.34
N TRP A 80 -18.23 -9.61 -5.05
CA TRP A 80 -19.22 -9.19 -4.06
C TRP A 80 -19.43 -7.66 -4.07
N LEU A 81 -18.34 -6.89 -4.14
CA LEU A 81 -18.44 -5.42 -4.15
C LEU A 81 -19.07 -4.91 -5.45
N ALA A 82 -18.72 -5.50 -6.61
CA ALA A 82 -19.36 -5.15 -7.88
C ALA A 82 -20.88 -5.39 -7.83
N ARG A 83 -21.33 -6.49 -7.22
CA ARG A 83 -22.77 -6.75 -7.01
C ARG A 83 -23.41 -5.73 -6.07
N ALA A 84 -22.76 -5.42 -4.95
CA ALA A 84 -23.28 -4.48 -3.96
C ALA A 84 -23.53 -3.08 -4.54
N VAL A 85 -22.69 -2.64 -5.49
CA VAL A 85 -22.84 -1.35 -6.17
C VAL A 85 -23.53 -1.46 -7.53
N HIS A 86 -24.08 -2.62 -7.86
CA HIS A 86 -24.79 -2.88 -9.12
C HIS A 86 -23.96 -2.56 -10.38
N LEU A 87 -22.66 -2.86 -10.35
CA LEU A 87 -21.76 -2.62 -11.47
C LEU A 87 -22.00 -3.65 -12.59
N PRO A 88 -22.45 -3.23 -13.79
CA PRO A 88 -22.70 -4.17 -14.89
C PRO A 88 -21.39 -4.71 -15.47
N PRO A 89 -21.41 -5.90 -16.13
CA PRO A 89 -20.35 -6.25 -17.05
C PRO A 89 -20.27 -5.17 -18.13
N PHE A 90 -19.06 -4.75 -18.49
CA PHE A 90 -18.89 -3.75 -19.51
C PHE A 90 -18.17 -4.33 -20.74
N GLY A 91 -18.67 -3.98 -21.92
CA GLY A 91 -18.10 -4.40 -23.19
C GLY A 91 -16.80 -3.67 -23.54
N PRO A 92 -16.15 -4.03 -24.66
CA PRO A 92 -14.84 -3.48 -25.06
C PRO A 92 -14.83 -1.96 -25.21
N GLN A 93 -15.95 -1.35 -25.64
CA GLN A 93 -16.08 0.10 -25.83
C GLN A 93 -16.01 0.84 -24.50
N VAL A 94 -16.73 0.35 -23.48
CA VAL A 94 -16.70 0.93 -22.14
C VAL A 94 -15.35 0.70 -21.48
N GLY A 95 -14.74 -0.48 -21.67
CA GLY A 95 -13.38 -0.74 -21.21
C GLY A 95 -12.36 0.23 -21.82
N THR A 96 -12.49 0.53 -23.12
CA THR A 96 -11.63 1.49 -23.82
C THR A 96 -11.86 2.93 -23.32
N ALA A 97 -13.11 3.33 -23.12
CA ALA A 97 -13.43 4.64 -22.54
C ALA A 97 -12.85 4.78 -21.12
N LEU A 98 -12.97 3.73 -20.30
CA LEU A 98 -12.44 3.69 -18.95
C LEU A 98 -10.90 3.75 -18.94
N LEU A 99 -10.24 3.07 -19.88
CA LEU A 99 -8.80 3.19 -20.07
C LEU A 99 -8.40 4.65 -20.30
N TRP A 100 -9.05 5.35 -21.23
CA TRP A 100 -8.77 6.75 -21.50
C TRP A 100 -9.04 7.65 -20.29
N VAL A 101 -10.11 7.41 -19.53
CA VAL A 101 -10.38 8.13 -18.27
C VAL A 101 -9.23 7.93 -17.28
N ILE A 102 -8.71 6.72 -17.13
CA ILE A 102 -7.57 6.45 -16.24
C ILE A 102 -6.30 7.14 -16.76
N LEU A 103 -5.98 7.03 -18.05
CA LEU A 103 -4.78 7.62 -18.64
C LEU A 103 -4.78 9.16 -18.52
N LEU A 104 -5.87 9.79 -18.93
CA LEU A 104 -6.03 11.25 -18.85
C LEU A 104 -6.10 11.71 -17.39
N GLY A 105 -6.78 10.95 -16.53
CA GLY A 105 -6.85 11.21 -15.09
C GLY A 105 -5.48 11.13 -14.41
N CYS A 106 -4.65 10.15 -14.76
CA CYS A 106 -3.28 10.03 -14.26
C CYS A 106 -2.40 11.17 -14.76
N ALA A 107 -2.46 11.51 -16.05
CA ALA A 107 -1.72 12.63 -16.62
C ALA A 107 -2.10 13.96 -15.94
N ALA A 108 -3.40 14.25 -15.80
CA ALA A 108 -3.89 15.43 -15.09
C ALA A 108 -3.48 15.40 -13.60
N GLY A 109 -3.62 14.24 -12.95
CA GLY A 109 -3.24 14.03 -11.56
C GLY A 109 -1.75 14.27 -11.30
N ILE A 110 -0.87 13.89 -12.22
CA ILE A 110 0.57 14.20 -12.17
C ILE A 110 0.77 15.70 -12.38
N ALA A 111 0.18 16.30 -13.41
CA ALA A 111 0.35 17.71 -13.74
C ALA A 111 -0.10 18.63 -12.58
N THR A 112 -1.19 18.28 -11.90
CA THR A 112 -1.68 19.03 -10.73
C THR A 112 -0.71 19.02 -9.54
N THR A 113 0.30 18.14 -9.48
CA THR A 113 1.37 18.20 -8.46
C THR A 113 2.32 19.38 -8.63
N LEU A 114 2.29 20.03 -9.80
CA LEU A 114 3.03 21.27 -10.08
C LEU A 114 2.24 22.51 -9.66
N TRP A 115 0.91 22.51 -9.86
CA TRP A 115 0.05 23.68 -9.64
C TRP A 115 -0.74 23.69 -8.33
N GLY A 116 -0.86 22.56 -7.63
CA GLY A 116 -1.54 22.45 -6.33
C GLY A 116 -3.07 22.54 -6.36
N ARG A 117 -3.71 22.55 -7.54
CA ARG A 117 -5.18 22.64 -7.71
C ARG A 117 -5.77 21.35 -8.25
N TRP A 118 -7.06 21.10 -8.02
CA TRP A 118 -7.82 19.97 -8.58
C TRP A 118 -7.34 18.55 -8.23
N GLN A 119 -6.39 18.41 -7.30
CA GLN A 119 -5.81 17.12 -6.92
C GLN A 119 -6.83 16.16 -6.29
N ARG A 120 -7.83 16.68 -5.55
CA ARG A 120 -8.93 15.87 -5.01
C ARG A 120 -9.80 15.31 -6.13
N THR A 121 -10.23 16.18 -7.04
CA THR A 121 -11.12 15.80 -8.14
C THR A 121 -10.46 14.79 -9.07
N THR A 122 -9.25 15.11 -9.56
CA THR A 122 -8.47 14.19 -10.42
C THR A 122 -8.20 12.88 -9.72
N GLY A 123 -7.84 12.92 -8.44
CA GLY A 123 -7.61 11.71 -7.64
C GLY A 123 -8.86 10.85 -7.46
N TRP A 124 -10.01 11.43 -7.14
CA TRP A 124 -11.26 10.66 -7.00
C TRP A 124 -11.73 10.07 -8.32
N VAL A 125 -11.54 10.78 -9.44
CA VAL A 125 -11.82 10.25 -10.78
C VAL A 125 -10.94 9.04 -11.08
N VAL A 126 -9.63 9.15 -10.86
CA VAL A 126 -8.69 8.02 -11.04
C VAL A 126 -9.05 6.86 -10.12
N ALA A 127 -9.35 7.13 -8.85
CA ALA A 127 -9.75 6.10 -7.89
C ALA A 127 -10.99 5.35 -8.37
N ALA A 128 -12.08 6.06 -8.66
CA ALA A 128 -13.33 5.44 -9.10
C ALA A 128 -13.13 4.64 -10.39
N ALA A 129 -12.43 5.21 -11.37
CA ALA A 129 -12.18 4.53 -12.64
C ALA A 129 -11.33 3.26 -12.46
N PHE A 130 -10.25 3.34 -11.65
CA PHE A 130 -9.39 2.19 -11.37
C PHE A 130 -10.10 1.11 -10.55
N TRP A 131 -10.98 1.48 -9.61
CA TRP A 131 -11.81 0.50 -8.90
C TRP A 131 -12.77 -0.23 -9.84
N VAL A 132 -13.45 0.49 -10.72
CA VAL A 132 -14.32 -0.12 -11.74
C VAL A 132 -13.52 -1.06 -12.64
N TRP A 133 -12.33 -0.63 -13.08
CA TRP A 133 -11.41 -1.44 -13.88
C TRP A 133 -11.05 -2.75 -13.18
N MET A 134 -10.62 -2.67 -11.92
CA MET A 134 -10.19 -3.83 -11.15
C MET A 134 -11.34 -4.76 -10.78
N LEU A 135 -12.49 -4.22 -10.36
CA LEU A 135 -13.66 -5.05 -10.03
C LEU A 135 -14.15 -5.85 -11.23
N ASN A 136 -14.14 -5.24 -12.42
CA ASN A 136 -14.51 -5.95 -13.63
C ASN A 136 -13.44 -6.98 -14.02
N SER A 137 -12.16 -6.60 -13.95
CA SER A 137 -11.02 -7.49 -14.19
C SER A 137 -11.08 -8.77 -13.35
N GLN A 138 -11.44 -8.62 -12.07
CA GLN A 138 -11.50 -9.73 -11.11
C GLN A 138 -12.78 -10.57 -11.22
N GLY A 139 -13.82 -10.06 -11.89
CA GLY A 139 -15.05 -10.80 -12.14
C GLY A 139 -14.87 -12.03 -13.03
N TYR A 140 -13.72 -12.19 -13.67
CA TYR A 140 -13.38 -13.37 -14.48
C TYR A 140 -12.62 -14.44 -13.69
N GLY A 141 -12.84 -14.50 -12.36
CA GLY A 141 -12.32 -15.57 -11.50
C GLY A 141 -10.88 -15.39 -11.00
N TYR A 142 -10.24 -14.27 -11.29
CA TYR A 142 -8.88 -13.96 -10.80
C TYR A 142 -8.91 -12.86 -9.74
N VAL A 143 -8.43 -13.15 -8.52
CA VAL A 143 -8.27 -12.13 -7.46
C VAL A 143 -6.82 -11.66 -7.39
N SER A 144 -6.59 -10.44 -7.85
CA SER A 144 -5.29 -9.75 -7.82
C SER A 144 -4.93 -9.24 -6.41
N HIS A 145 -4.59 -10.15 -5.50
CA HIS A 145 -4.19 -9.82 -4.12
C HIS A 145 -2.96 -8.89 -4.07
N ASP A 146 -2.14 -8.91 -5.11
CA ASP A 146 -0.97 -8.06 -5.31
C ASP A 146 -1.33 -6.60 -5.63
N HIS A 147 -2.57 -6.32 -6.02
CA HIS A 147 -3.06 -4.97 -6.27
C HIS A 147 -3.71 -4.34 -5.02
N LEU A 148 -3.87 -5.07 -3.91
CA LEU A 148 -4.53 -4.56 -2.70
C LEU A 148 -3.95 -3.22 -2.25
N ALA A 149 -2.62 -3.14 -2.08
CA ALA A 149 -1.95 -1.92 -1.66
C ALA A 149 -2.14 -0.77 -2.66
N LEU A 150 -2.15 -1.07 -3.95
CA LEU A 150 -2.35 -0.08 -5.01
C LEU A 150 -3.80 0.45 -5.01
N MET A 151 -4.79 -0.43 -4.84
CA MET A 151 -6.20 -0.05 -4.70
C MET A 151 -6.42 0.82 -3.46
N VAL A 152 -5.74 0.51 -2.34
CA VAL A 152 -5.73 1.40 -1.16
C VAL A 152 -5.09 2.74 -1.51
N ALA A 153 -3.92 2.76 -2.15
CA ALA A 153 -3.19 3.98 -2.49
C ALA A 153 -4.03 4.94 -3.32
N VAL A 154 -4.66 4.49 -4.40
CA VAL A 154 -5.50 5.35 -5.24
C VAL A 154 -6.72 5.89 -4.49
N THR A 155 -7.21 5.17 -3.48
CA THR A 155 -8.38 5.57 -2.67
C THR A 155 -8.03 6.63 -1.64
N VAL A 156 -6.85 6.54 -1.02
CA VAL A 156 -6.47 7.42 0.09
C VAL A 156 -5.70 8.66 -0.36
N LEU A 157 -4.99 8.62 -1.50
CA LEU A 157 -4.27 9.78 -2.04
C LEU A 157 -5.13 11.04 -2.28
N PRO A 158 -6.41 10.95 -2.70
CA PRO A 158 -7.29 12.10 -2.87
C PRO A 158 -7.74 12.74 -1.54
N THR A 159 -7.61 12.04 -0.40
CA THR A 159 -8.06 12.56 0.90
C THR A 159 -7.13 13.65 1.46
N VAL A 160 -5.85 13.65 1.04
CA VAL A 160 -4.82 14.61 1.48
C VAL A 160 -5.10 16.03 0.98
N GLY A 161 -5.69 16.19 -0.22
CA GLY A 161 -5.90 17.49 -0.83
C GLY A 161 -4.66 18.02 -1.56
N ALA A 162 -4.44 19.34 -1.48
CA ALA A 162 -3.34 20.04 -2.14
C ALA A 162 -1.99 19.65 -1.51
N ALA A 163 -1.09 19.13 -2.35
CA ALA A 163 0.27 18.74 -2.02
C ALA A 163 1.11 18.88 -3.29
N THR A 164 2.05 19.81 -3.27
CA THR A 164 3.02 20.04 -4.36
C THR A 164 4.38 19.47 -4.00
N LEU A 165 5.25 19.29 -5.00
CA LEU A 165 6.62 18.91 -4.72
C LEU A 165 7.36 19.96 -3.89
N ARG A 166 6.95 21.23 -3.86
CA ARG A 166 7.62 22.31 -3.12
C ARG A 166 7.23 22.36 -1.63
N ASP A 167 6.11 21.75 -1.26
CA ASP A 167 5.55 21.89 0.09
C ASP A 167 6.43 21.17 1.13
N GLY A 168 7.04 21.95 2.02
CA GLY A 168 7.81 21.45 3.16
C GLY A 168 6.94 21.13 4.39
N ASP A 169 5.72 21.64 4.42
CA ASP A 169 4.83 21.56 5.58
C ASP A 169 4.46 20.11 5.91
N ALA A 170 4.45 19.82 7.21
CA ALA A 170 4.07 18.51 7.71
C ALA A 170 2.54 18.41 7.80
N SER A 171 1.99 17.25 7.45
CA SER A 171 0.55 17.00 7.43
C SER A 171 0.22 15.62 8.01
N GLN A 172 -0.74 15.58 8.94
CA GLN A 172 -1.30 14.34 9.47
C GLN A 172 -2.12 13.59 8.42
N ALA A 173 -2.85 14.31 7.55
CA ALA A 173 -3.60 13.69 6.45
C ALA A 173 -2.67 12.96 5.49
N ALA A 174 -1.50 13.56 5.19
CA ALA A 174 -0.46 12.93 4.39
C ALA A 174 0.07 11.65 5.06
N GLY A 175 0.33 11.70 6.38
CA GLY A 175 0.79 10.55 7.14
C GLY A 175 -0.22 9.41 7.20
N TRP A 176 -1.48 9.75 7.42
CA TRP A 176 -2.58 8.79 7.42
C TRP A 176 -2.69 8.07 6.08
N ALA A 177 -2.68 8.82 4.98
CA ALA A 177 -2.74 8.23 3.65
C ALA A 177 -1.58 7.25 3.40
N LEU A 178 -0.33 7.65 3.71
CA LEU A 178 0.82 6.75 3.56
C LEU A 178 0.73 5.54 4.51
N ARG A 179 0.26 5.71 5.74
CA ARG A 179 0.07 4.61 6.68
C ARG A 179 -0.95 3.60 6.17
N CYS A 180 -2.07 4.05 5.60
CA CYS A 180 -3.04 3.15 4.98
C CYS A 180 -2.41 2.29 3.88
N VAL A 181 -1.56 2.88 3.03
CA VAL A 181 -0.83 2.12 2.00
C VAL A 181 0.16 1.14 2.60
N GLN A 182 0.93 1.57 3.61
CA GLN A 182 1.86 0.68 4.34
C GLN A 182 1.13 -0.53 4.95
N LEU A 183 -0.04 -0.29 5.55
CA LEU A 183 -0.91 -1.34 6.07
C LEU A 183 -1.39 -2.27 4.94
N GLY A 184 -1.79 -1.72 3.79
CA GLY A 184 -2.16 -2.50 2.61
C GLY A 184 -1.02 -3.40 2.11
N VAL A 185 0.21 -2.87 2.04
CA VAL A 185 1.41 -3.64 1.65
C VAL A 185 1.64 -4.80 2.61
N VAL A 186 1.62 -4.55 3.92
CA VAL A 186 1.80 -5.59 4.95
C VAL A 186 0.67 -6.61 4.90
N ALA A 187 -0.57 -6.16 4.75
CA ALA A 187 -1.75 -7.03 4.66
C ALA A 187 -1.64 -8.02 3.50
N THR A 188 -1.05 -7.63 2.36
CA THR A 188 -0.79 -8.54 1.24
C THR A 188 0.09 -9.71 1.65
N TYR A 189 1.18 -9.49 2.39
CA TYR A 189 2.09 -10.56 2.80
C TYR A 189 1.50 -11.43 3.91
N VAL A 190 1.07 -10.82 5.02
CA VAL A 190 0.56 -11.61 6.16
C VAL A 190 -0.73 -12.32 5.79
N GLY A 191 -1.61 -11.70 4.99
CA GLY A 191 -2.82 -12.33 4.47
C GLY A 191 -2.50 -13.51 3.56
N SER A 192 -1.43 -13.43 2.75
CA SER A 192 -0.94 -14.53 1.93
C SER A 192 -0.45 -15.71 2.79
N ALA A 193 0.37 -15.46 3.82
CA ALA A 193 0.84 -16.49 4.74
C ALA A 193 -0.30 -17.17 5.53
N VAL A 194 -1.27 -16.38 6.00
CA VAL A 194 -2.48 -16.90 6.65
C VAL A 194 -3.25 -17.80 5.69
N LEU A 195 -3.50 -17.36 4.46
CA LEU A 195 -4.26 -18.16 3.49
C LEU A 195 -3.53 -19.46 3.09
N LYS A 196 -2.20 -19.41 2.94
CA LYS A 196 -1.36 -20.60 2.74
C LYS A 196 -1.53 -21.60 3.89
N THR A 197 -1.48 -21.10 5.13
CA THR A 197 -1.64 -21.90 6.34
C THR A 197 -3.02 -22.53 6.42
N LEU A 198 -4.09 -21.75 6.18
CA LEU A 198 -5.46 -22.24 6.22
C LEU A 198 -5.72 -23.32 5.17
N ARG A 199 -5.22 -23.13 3.94
CA ARG A 199 -5.40 -24.12 2.87
C ARG A 199 -4.61 -25.40 3.08
N ALA A 200 -3.43 -25.31 3.71
CA ALA A 200 -2.60 -26.48 4.00
C ALA A 200 -2.86 -27.10 5.38
N GLY A 201 -3.78 -26.53 6.17
CA GLY A 201 -4.08 -26.92 7.55
C GLY A 201 -3.05 -26.46 8.59
N THR A 202 -1.77 -26.38 8.24
CA THR A 202 -0.70 -25.88 9.12
C THR A 202 0.39 -25.13 8.35
N PRO A 203 1.21 -24.29 9.01
CA PRO A 203 2.37 -23.66 8.37
C PRO A 203 3.35 -24.69 7.78
N ALA A 204 3.60 -25.77 8.53
CA ALA A 204 4.46 -26.87 8.09
C ALA A 204 3.86 -27.65 6.92
N GLY A 205 2.54 -27.81 6.87
CA GLY A 205 1.85 -28.46 5.75
C GLY A 205 2.09 -27.73 4.43
N TRP A 206 2.13 -26.39 4.44
CA TRP A 206 2.47 -25.63 3.25
C TRP A 206 3.98 -25.67 2.97
N ALA A 207 4.82 -25.41 3.98
CA ALA A 207 6.25 -25.23 3.79
C ALA A 207 7.02 -26.52 3.43
N ASN A 208 6.47 -27.69 3.74
CA ASN A 208 7.03 -28.99 3.37
C ASN A 208 6.33 -29.62 2.15
N SER A 209 5.50 -28.85 1.44
CA SER A 209 4.75 -29.34 0.28
C SER A 209 5.54 -29.29 -1.03
N ALA A 210 4.94 -29.80 -2.10
CA ALA A 210 5.47 -29.73 -3.46
C ALA A 210 5.19 -28.40 -4.20
N VAL A 211 4.71 -27.35 -3.53
CA VAL A 211 4.30 -26.09 -4.20
C VAL A 211 5.45 -25.44 -4.97
N PHE A 212 6.66 -25.41 -4.40
CA PHE A 212 7.83 -24.88 -5.13
C PHE A 212 8.23 -25.78 -6.32
N VAL A 213 8.17 -27.11 -6.16
CA VAL A 213 8.42 -28.06 -7.26
C VAL A 213 7.45 -27.78 -8.41
N TRP A 214 6.15 -27.69 -8.11
CA TRP A 214 5.12 -27.41 -9.12
C TRP A 214 5.32 -26.06 -9.81
N ALA A 215 5.64 -25.02 -9.06
CA ALA A 215 5.89 -23.69 -9.61
C ALA A 215 7.10 -23.68 -10.56
N ILE A 216 8.21 -24.32 -10.18
CA ILE A 216 9.43 -24.40 -10.97
C ILE A 216 9.22 -25.30 -12.20
N MET A 217 8.54 -26.45 -12.07
CA MET A 217 8.25 -27.29 -13.24
C MET A 217 7.39 -26.56 -14.28
N ARG A 218 6.47 -25.69 -13.84
CA ARG A 218 5.57 -24.95 -14.74
C ARG A 218 6.22 -23.71 -15.36
N ARG A 219 7.11 -23.03 -14.63
CA ARG A 219 7.57 -21.67 -14.99
C ARG A 219 9.05 -21.39 -14.72
N GLY A 220 9.80 -22.38 -14.22
CA GLY A 220 11.17 -22.22 -13.78
C GLY A 220 12.12 -21.82 -14.90
N SER A 221 12.97 -20.86 -14.61
CA SER A 221 14.10 -20.48 -15.45
C SER A 221 15.30 -21.39 -15.17
N ALA A 222 16.30 -21.35 -16.07
CA ALA A 222 17.56 -22.08 -15.90
C ALA A 222 18.27 -21.76 -14.57
N LEU A 223 18.01 -20.58 -13.98
CA LEU A 223 18.56 -20.16 -12.69
C LEU A 223 18.09 -21.02 -11.52
N VAL A 224 16.90 -21.63 -11.61
CA VAL A 224 16.27 -22.34 -10.49
C VAL A 224 15.92 -23.79 -10.78
N THR A 225 15.84 -24.23 -12.04
CA THR A 225 15.47 -25.62 -12.36
C THR A 225 16.40 -26.66 -11.73
N TRP A 226 17.70 -26.35 -11.56
CA TRP A 226 18.65 -27.26 -10.90
C TRP A 226 18.27 -27.59 -9.46
N THR A 227 17.54 -26.70 -8.77
CA THR A 227 17.11 -26.90 -7.38
C THR A 227 16.11 -28.04 -7.22
N LEU A 228 15.47 -28.49 -8.31
CA LEU A 228 14.57 -29.66 -8.30
C LEU A 228 15.29 -30.95 -7.87
N ASN A 229 16.61 -31.03 -8.07
CA ASN A 229 17.43 -32.17 -7.62
C ASN A 229 17.74 -32.13 -6.11
N TYR A 230 17.38 -31.04 -5.42
CA TYR A 230 17.70 -30.81 -4.02
C TYR A 230 16.44 -30.38 -3.24
N PRO A 231 15.53 -31.31 -2.92
CA PRO A 231 14.25 -30.99 -2.28
C PRO A 231 14.37 -30.18 -0.98
N TRP A 232 15.44 -30.38 -0.21
CA TRP A 232 15.70 -29.63 1.02
C TRP A 232 15.91 -28.12 0.79
N LEU A 233 16.47 -27.70 -0.36
CA LEU A 233 16.58 -26.28 -0.73
C LEU A 233 15.21 -25.66 -0.95
N LEU A 234 14.29 -26.42 -1.56
CA LEU A 234 12.92 -25.97 -1.81
C LEU A 234 12.13 -25.85 -0.50
N ILE A 235 12.30 -26.79 0.42
CA ILE A 235 11.71 -26.72 1.77
C ILE A 235 12.25 -25.49 2.53
N LEU A 236 13.58 -25.28 2.51
CA LEU A 236 14.19 -24.10 3.14
C LEU A 236 13.65 -22.80 2.54
N GLY A 237 13.54 -22.72 1.21
CA GLY A 237 12.99 -21.56 0.52
C GLY A 237 11.52 -21.29 0.89
N GLN A 238 10.71 -22.35 1.02
CA GLN A 238 9.32 -22.22 1.44
C GLN A 238 9.20 -21.71 2.88
N TRP A 239 10.02 -22.22 3.80
CA TRP A 239 10.07 -21.71 5.18
C TRP A 239 10.56 -20.26 5.24
N ALA A 240 11.62 -19.91 4.51
CA ALA A 240 12.12 -18.56 4.44
C ALA A 240 11.05 -17.58 3.93
N LEU A 241 10.32 -17.96 2.88
CA LEU A 241 9.19 -17.19 2.36
C LEU A 241 8.09 -17.01 3.43
N LEU A 242 7.68 -18.11 4.07
CA LEU A 242 6.60 -18.07 5.05
C LEU A 242 6.96 -17.21 6.27
N ILE A 243 8.20 -17.31 6.75
CA ILE A 243 8.73 -16.47 7.83
C ILE A 243 8.74 -15.00 7.40
N LEU A 244 9.25 -14.70 6.20
CA LEU A 244 9.29 -13.33 5.68
C LEU A 244 7.88 -12.71 5.63
N GLU A 245 6.90 -13.47 5.15
CA GLU A 245 5.51 -13.02 5.05
C GLU A 245 4.88 -12.78 6.43
N PHE A 246 5.07 -13.69 7.40
CA PHE A 246 4.55 -13.52 8.77
C PHE A 246 5.25 -12.38 9.53
N LEU A 247 6.53 -12.14 9.28
CA LEU A 247 7.28 -11.05 9.91
C LEU A 247 7.08 -9.69 9.25
N SER A 248 6.39 -9.62 8.11
CA SER A 248 6.11 -8.36 7.40
C SER A 248 5.49 -7.25 8.27
N PRO A 249 4.62 -7.52 9.28
CA PRO A 249 4.09 -6.44 10.12
C PRO A 249 5.16 -5.68 10.90
N ILE A 250 6.27 -6.33 11.27
CA ILE A 250 7.37 -5.71 12.02
C ILE A 250 7.88 -4.44 11.32
N VAL A 251 7.83 -4.42 9.97
CA VAL A 251 8.29 -3.30 9.16
C VAL A 251 7.59 -1.97 9.48
N LEU A 252 6.35 -2.00 9.99
CA LEU A 252 5.60 -0.80 10.38
C LEU A 252 6.22 -0.03 11.56
N TRP A 253 7.15 -0.67 12.29
CA TRP A 253 7.86 -0.10 13.42
C TRP A 253 9.37 0.06 13.19
N LEU A 254 9.89 -0.44 12.06
CA LEU A 254 11.29 -0.27 11.69
C LEU A 254 11.59 1.19 11.32
N ARG A 255 12.82 1.61 11.57
CA ARG A 255 13.31 2.96 11.27
C ARG A 255 14.75 2.93 10.74
N GLY A 256 15.13 3.98 10.02
CA GLY A 256 16.50 4.17 9.53
C GLY A 256 16.99 3.00 8.67
N ARG A 257 18.22 2.54 8.92
CA ARG A 257 18.86 1.46 8.14
C ARG A 257 18.08 0.15 8.13
N TRP A 258 17.37 -0.18 9.21
CA TRP A 258 16.61 -1.43 9.30
C TRP A 258 15.36 -1.41 8.43
N LEU A 259 14.72 -0.24 8.30
CA LEU A 259 13.60 -0.07 7.37
C LEU A 259 14.08 -0.22 5.92
N TYR A 260 15.22 0.39 5.57
CA TYR A 260 15.78 0.27 4.23
C TYR A 260 16.21 -1.17 3.91
N LEU A 261 16.80 -1.87 4.87
CA LEU A 261 17.13 -3.28 4.72
C LEU A 261 15.86 -4.12 4.48
N ALA A 262 14.80 -3.91 5.27
CA ALA A 262 13.55 -4.62 5.07
C ALA A 262 12.95 -4.36 3.68
N VAL A 263 12.85 -3.09 3.26
CA VAL A 263 12.38 -2.73 1.92
C VAL A 263 13.23 -3.40 0.84
N ALA A 264 14.56 -3.37 0.97
CA ALA A 264 15.47 -4.01 0.04
C ALA A 264 15.27 -5.53 -0.02
N VAL A 265 15.08 -6.19 1.12
CA VAL A 265 14.79 -7.63 1.18
C VAL A 265 13.48 -7.97 0.43
N PHE A 266 12.41 -7.22 0.65
CA PHE A 266 11.14 -7.47 -0.04
C PHE A 266 11.22 -7.16 -1.55
N VAL A 267 11.90 -6.08 -1.94
CA VAL A 267 12.14 -5.78 -3.37
C VAL A 267 13.00 -6.87 -4.01
N ALA A 268 14.06 -7.33 -3.35
CA ALA A 268 14.90 -8.42 -3.83
C ALA A 268 14.14 -9.75 -3.93
N PHE A 269 13.28 -10.05 -2.95
CA PHE A 269 12.39 -11.21 -3.00
C PHE A 269 11.51 -11.20 -4.26
N HIS A 270 10.91 -10.06 -4.61
CA HIS A 270 10.11 -9.93 -5.83
C HIS A 270 10.94 -10.03 -7.11
N ALA A 271 12.10 -9.39 -7.14
CA ALA A 271 13.02 -9.48 -8.27
C ALA A 271 13.49 -10.93 -8.50
N MET A 272 13.84 -11.64 -7.43
CA MET A 272 14.22 -13.05 -7.48
C MET A 272 13.05 -13.93 -7.92
N THR A 273 11.83 -13.67 -7.45
CA THR A 273 10.64 -14.42 -7.89
C THR A 273 10.40 -14.22 -9.39
N PHE A 274 10.57 -13.00 -9.89
CA PHE A 274 10.46 -12.71 -11.32
C PHE A 274 11.56 -13.41 -12.12
N ALA A 275 12.82 -13.34 -11.69
CA ALA A 275 13.94 -14.00 -12.36
C ALA A 275 13.82 -15.54 -12.33
N ALA A 276 13.28 -16.09 -11.24
CA ALA A 276 13.13 -17.52 -11.03
C ALA A 276 11.98 -18.11 -11.85
N ILE A 277 10.80 -17.50 -11.80
CA ILE A 277 9.56 -18.11 -12.33
C ILE A 277 8.68 -17.16 -13.16
N GLY A 278 9.20 -16.00 -13.54
CA GLY A 278 8.50 -15.02 -14.38
C GLY A 278 7.26 -14.39 -13.73
N ILE A 279 7.05 -14.60 -12.41
CA ILE A 279 5.93 -14.02 -11.67
C ILE A 279 6.38 -12.71 -11.07
N HIS A 280 5.60 -11.65 -11.27
CA HIS A 280 5.85 -10.34 -10.67
C HIS A 280 4.67 -9.88 -9.81
N PHE A 281 4.98 -9.04 -8.83
CA PHE A 281 4.01 -8.40 -7.96
C PHE A 281 4.22 -6.87 -7.96
N LEU A 282 4.53 -6.33 -9.15
CA LEU A 282 4.86 -4.91 -9.34
C LEU A 282 3.91 -3.92 -8.64
N PRO A 283 2.58 -4.13 -8.62
CA PRO A 283 1.65 -3.24 -7.92
C PRO A 283 1.88 -3.16 -6.40
N THR A 284 2.32 -4.25 -5.77
CA THR A 284 2.75 -4.22 -4.36
C THR A 284 4.16 -3.64 -4.25
N VAL A 285 5.08 -3.98 -5.17
CA VAL A 285 6.46 -3.49 -5.16
C VAL A 285 6.52 -1.97 -5.19
N ILE A 286 5.74 -1.33 -6.06
CA ILE A 286 5.72 0.14 -6.16
C ILE A 286 5.20 0.79 -4.86
N CYS A 287 4.28 0.13 -4.16
CA CYS A 287 3.71 0.62 -2.91
C CYS A 287 4.69 0.55 -1.72
N TRP A 288 5.79 -0.20 -1.82
CA TRP A 288 6.89 -0.11 -0.84
C TRP A 288 7.50 1.29 -0.76
N ALA A 289 7.36 2.10 -1.81
CA ALA A 289 7.78 3.50 -1.79
C ALA A 289 7.08 4.33 -0.70
N ALA A 290 5.91 3.91 -0.20
CA ALA A 290 5.23 4.57 0.91
C ALA A 290 6.02 4.51 2.24
N PHE A 291 7.00 3.61 2.36
CA PHE A 291 7.90 3.52 3.51
C PHE A 291 9.14 4.43 3.37
N LEU A 292 9.40 4.97 2.18
CA LEU A 292 10.62 5.70 1.89
C LEU A 292 10.40 7.23 2.00
N PRO A 293 11.44 7.99 2.39
CA PRO A 293 11.38 9.45 2.41
C PRO A 293 11.57 10.01 1.00
N LEU A 294 10.58 9.82 0.13
CA LEU A 294 10.66 10.16 -1.30
C LEU A 294 11.02 11.62 -1.56
N GLU A 295 10.60 12.54 -0.69
CA GLU A 295 10.92 13.97 -0.77
C GLU A 295 12.42 14.29 -0.71
N ARG A 296 13.24 13.34 -0.26
CA ARG A 296 14.69 13.47 -0.14
C ARG A 296 15.44 13.00 -1.39
N LEU A 297 14.73 12.52 -2.43
CA LEU A 297 15.35 12.03 -3.64
C LEU A 297 16.03 13.18 -4.44
N PRO A 298 17.31 13.05 -4.83
CA PRO A 298 18.06 14.16 -5.44
C PRO A 298 17.46 14.68 -6.76
N PHE A 299 16.82 13.82 -7.55
CA PHE A 299 16.19 14.24 -8.81
C PHE A 299 14.92 15.06 -8.58
N LEU A 300 14.20 14.85 -7.48
CA LEU A 300 13.07 15.70 -7.12
C LEU A 300 13.53 17.10 -6.71
N ALA A 301 14.72 17.23 -6.13
CA ALA A 301 15.32 18.55 -5.87
C ALA A 301 15.64 19.33 -7.16
N ARG A 302 15.82 18.65 -8.30
CA ARG A 302 15.92 19.30 -9.62
C ARG A 302 14.54 19.73 -10.13
N LEU A 303 13.55 18.86 -10.04
CA LEU A 303 12.17 19.18 -10.43
C LEU A 303 11.57 20.33 -9.62
N ARG A 304 11.87 20.40 -8.30
CA ARG A 304 11.49 21.52 -7.42
C ARG A 304 11.99 22.88 -7.88
N ARG A 305 13.17 22.91 -8.52
CA ARG A 305 13.82 24.12 -9.03
C ARG A 305 13.31 24.53 -10.42
N ALA A 306 12.73 23.59 -11.17
CA ALA A 306 12.27 23.80 -12.54
C ALA A 306 10.76 24.07 -12.65
N ALA A 307 9.96 23.43 -11.82
CA ALA A 307 8.61 23.89 -11.49
C ALA A 307 8.73 25.21 -10.75
#